data_AF-A0A7S1VRK0-F1
#
_entry.id   AF-A0A7S1VRK0-F1
#
_cell.length_a   1.000
_cell.length_b   1.000
_cell.length_c   1.000
_cell.angle_alpha   90.00
_cell.angle_beta   90.00
_cell.angle_gamma   90.00
#
_symmetry.space_group_name_H-M   'P 1'
#
loop_
_entity.id
_entity.type
_entity.pdbx_description
1 polymer ?
#
loop_
_entity_poly.entity_id
_entity_poly.type
_entity_poly.pdbx_seq_one_letter_code
_entity_poly.pdbx_strand_id
1 'polypeptide(L)'
;MHGADVTPSPTAVGDRPAQTAVDVDGTPGTTAMDETLPPPGAPTASPLGSICVTVLYDMGNDDVVGVADAPMPEAVLSLLDKTDSVVAMTATDISGRVS
;
A
#
# COMPACT_ATOMS: atom_id res chain seq x y z
N MET A 1 -41.39 7.88 -32.91
CA MET A 1 -40.84 8.69 -31.80
C MET A 1 -39.95 7.80 -30.97
N HIS A 2 -38.64 7.99 -31.07
CA HIS A 2 -37.60 8.01 -30.02
C HIS A 2 -36.26 8.04 -30.76
N GLY A 3 -35.55 9.16 -30.59
CA GLY A 3 -34.48 9.62 -31.45
C GLY A 3 -33.17 8.84 -31.30
N ALA A 4 -32.36 8.91 -32.36
CA ALA A 4 -30.97 8.48 -32.35
C ALA A 4 -30.15 9.37 -31.42
N ASP A 5 -29.49 8.78 -30.44
CA ASP A 5 -28.44 9.43 -29.67
C ASP A 5 -27.08 9.09 -30.31
N VAL A 6 -26.44 10.12 -30.84
CA VAL A 6 -25.13 10.07 -31.51
C VAL A 6 -24.19 10.84 -30.61
N THR A 7 -23.45 10.13 -29.76
CA THR A 7 -22.31 10.73 -29.04
C THR A 7 -21.02 10.41 -29.79
N PRO A 8 -20.27 11.42 -30.26
CA PRO A 8 -19.06 11.21 -31.04
C PRO A 8 -17.86 10.85 -30.15
N SER A 9 -17.03 9.94 -30.66
CA SER A 9 -15.69 9.64 -30.14
C SER A 9 -14.73 10.79 -30.46
N PRO A 10 -14.03 11.43 -29.51
CA PRO A 10 -13.07 12.47 -29.85
C PRO A 10 -11.75 11.86 -30.31
N THR A 11 -11.43 12.01 -31.59
CA THR A 11 -10.06 11.95 -32.10
C THR A 11 -9.80 13.17 -32.97
N ALA A 12 -8.91 14.06 -32.52
CA ALA A 12 -7.78 14.62 -33.26
C ALA A 12 -7.36 16.03 -32.79
N VAL A 13 -6.11 16.10 -32.32
CA VAL A 13 -5.01 17.04 -32.66
C VAL A 13 -5.36 18.50 -33.00
N GLY A 14 -4.72 19.41 -32.25
CA GLY A 14 -4.60 20.83 -32.60
C GLY A 14 -3.41 21.49 -31.91
N ASP A 15 -2.20 21.26 -32.46
CA ASP A 15 -1.01 22.11 -32.30
C ASP A 15 -1.32 23.59 -32.61
N ARG A 16 -0.80 24.53 -31.81
CA ARG A 16 -0.43 25.92 -32.19
C ARG A 16 0.25 26.68 -31.02
N PRO A 17 1.12 27.69 -31.28
CA PRO A 17 2.55 27.58 -30.96
C PRO A 17 3.10 28.74 -30.07
N ALA A 18 4.42 28.62 -29.79
CA ALA A 18 5.36 29.59 -29.21
C ALA A 18 5.20 29.80 -27.68
N GLN A 19 6.26 29.75 -26.88
CA GLN A 19 7.47 30.56 -27.07
C GLN A 19 8.76 29.83 -26.65
N THR A 20 9.74 29.88 -27.55
CA THR A 20 11.15 29.65 -27.25
C THR A 20 11.63 30.76 -26.31
N ALA A 21 11.73 30.49 -25.02
CA ALA A 21 12.59 31.28 -24.15
C ALA A 21 14.00 30.74 -24.34
N VAL A 22 14.78 31.44 -25.16
CA VAL A 22 16.24 31.35 -25.14
C VAL A 22 16.66 32.08 -23.87
N ASP A 23 16.89 31.35 -22.78
CA ASP A 23 17.75 31.87 -21.71
C ASP A 23 19.17 31.43 -22.02
N VAL A 24 19.99 32.40 -22.44
CA VAL A 24 21.44 32.27 -22.54
C VAL A 24 21.98 32.95 -21.29
N ASP A 25 21.77 32.32 -20.14
CA ASP A 25 22.53 32.61 -18.94
C ASP A 25 23.52 31.44 -18.71
N GLY A 26 24.71 31.62 -19.29
CA GLY A 26 25.81 30.70 -19.07
C GLY A 26 26.13 30.59 -17.58
N THR A 27 25.67 29.53 -16.94
CA THR A 27 26.29 29.00 -15.73
C THR A 27 27.15 27.81 -16.14
N PRO A 28 28.48 27.95 -16.24
CA PRO A 28 29.34 26.82 -16.54
C PRO A 28 29.47 25.91 -15.31
N GLY A 29 29.13 24.63 -15.49
CA GLY A 29 29.34 23.56 -14.51
C GLY A 29 28.13 23.39 -13.58
N THR A 30 27.51 22.22 -13.49
CA THR A 30 28.17 20.96 -13.16
C THR A 30 27.52 19.79 -13.90
N THR A 31 28.35 18.81 -14.23
CA THR A 31 27.98 17.46 -14.66
C THR A 31 26.67 16.98 -14.04
N ALA A 32 25.76 16.49 -14.88
CA ALA A 32 24.66 15.64 -14.46
C ALA A 32 25.23 14.51 -13.59
N MET A 33 25.04 14.61 -12.28
CA MET A 33 25.01 13.44 -11.44
C MET A 33 23.62 12.86 -11.66
N ASP A 34 23.57 11.76 -12.40
CA ASP A 34 22.45 10.82 -12.36
C ASP A 34 22.21 10.44 -10.89
N GLU A 35 21.31 11.16 -10.22
CA GLU A 35 20.84 10.82 -8.87
C GLU A 35 19.61 9.92 -8.96
N THR A 36 19.79 8.72 -9.53
CA THR A 36 18.88 7.59 -9.24
C THR A 36 19.32 6.79 -8.00
N LEU A 37 20.38 7.23 -7.31
CA LEU A 37 20.78 6.69 -6.02
C LEU A 37 20.29 7.59 -4.89
N PRO A 38 19.56 7.07 -3.87
CA PRO A 38 19.18 7.85 -2.71
C PRO A 38 20.45 8.38 -2.01
N PRO A 39 20.40 9.59 -1.41
CA PRO A 39 21.56 10.21 -0.81
C PRO A 39 22.21 9.28 0.23
N PRO A 40 23.57 9.24 0.31
CA PRO A 40 24.26 8.44 1.32
C PRO A 40 23.82 8.91 2.72
N GLY A 41 23.00 8.11 3.39
CA GLY A 41 22.46 8.44 4.71
C GLY A 41 20.95 8.69 4.76
N ALA A 42 20.19 8.44 3.69
CA ALA A 42 18.75 8.25 3.84
C ALA A 42 18.52 7.18 4.93
N PRO A 43 17.72 7.46 5.98
CA PRO A 43 17.45 6.46 6.99
C PRO A 43 16.76 5.30 6.29
N THR A 44 17.45 4.16 6.20
CA THR A 44 16.78 2.90 5.91
C THR A 44 15.85 2.69 7.09
N ALA A 45 14.57 2.98 6.91
CA ALA A 45 13.58 2.81 7.96
C ALA A 45 13.61 1.34 8.39
N SER A 46 14.20 1.08 9.57
CA SER A 46 14.14 -0.25 10.16
C SER A 46 12.67 -0.57 10.42
N PRO A 47 12.21 -1.79 10.10
CA PRO A 47 10.82 -2.16 10.36
C PRO A 47 10.50 -1.97 11.85
N LEU A 48 9.35 -1.39 12.14
CA LEU A 48 8.91 -0.95 13.48
C LEU A 48 8.55 -2.11 14.43
N GLY A 49 8.89 -3.34 14.08
CA GLY A 49 8.50 -4.59 14.75
C GLY A 49 7.32 -5.28 14.06
N SER A 50 7.09 -6.55 14.44
CA SER A 50 5.98 -7.39 13.96
C SER A 50 5.12 -7.85 15.14
N ILE A 51 3.83 -8.04 14.90
CA ILE A 51 2.88 -8.61 15.86
C ILE A 51 2.43 -9.97 15.33
N CYS A 52 2.62 -11.01 16.14
CA CYS A 52 2.18 -12.36 15.80
C CYS A 52 0.97 -12.77 16.65
N VAL A 53 0.00 -13.45 16.05
CA VAL A 53 -1.24 -13.90 16.72
C VAL A 53 -1.49 -15.38 16.42
N THR A 54 -2.15 -16.08 17.33
CA THR A 54 -2.71 -17.42 17.11
C THR A 54 -4.16 -17.43 17.59
N VAL A 55 -5.10 -17.87 16.74
CA VAL A 55 -6.53 -17.98 17.07
C VAL A 55 -6.90 -19.46 17.10
N LEU A 56 -7.55 -19.86 18.19
CA LEU A 56 -7.96 -21.24 18.44
C LEU A 56 -9.47 -21.30 18.71
N TYR A 57 -10.10 -22.40 18.30
CA TYR A 57 -11.40 -22.81 18.82
C TYR A 57 -11.21 -23.38 20.22
N ASP A 58 -11.89 -22.79 21.20
CA ASP A 58 -12.01 -23.36 22.54
C ASP A 58 -13.03 -24.50 22.52
N MET A 59 -12.54 -25.72 22.30
CA MET A 59 -13.37 -26.93 22.24
C MET A 59 -13.60 -27.52 23.63
N GLY A 60 -12.72 -27.20 24.59
CA GLY A 60 -12.87 -27.57 26.00
C GLY A 60 -13.93 -26.71 26.71
N ASN A 61 -14.23 -25.54 26.14
CA ASN A 61 -15.05 -24.49 26.71
C ASN A 61 -14.60 -24.13 28.14
N ASP A 62 -13.29 -24.02 28.33
CA ASP A 62 -12.64 -23.79 29.62
C ASP A 62 -11.75 -22.54 29.65
N ASP A 63 -11.72 -21.75 28.57
CA ASP A 63 -10.88 -20.55 28.41
C ASP A 63 -9.36 -20.81 28.60
N VAL A 64 -8.91 -22.06 28.52
CA VAL A 64 -7.52 -22.45 28.73
C VAL A 64 -6.95 -23.04 27.45
N VAL A 65 -5.83 -22.49 26.99
CA VAL A 65 -5.09 -23.06 25.86
C VAL A 65 -4.65 -24.48 26.22
N GLY A 66 -5.24 -25.47 25.54
CA GLY A 66 -5.09 -26.88 25.88
C GLY A 66 -5.05 -27.81 24.68
N VAL A 67 -4.92 -29.11 24.97
CA VAL A 67 -4.90 -30.17 23.95
C VAL A 67 -6.23 -30.38 23.24
N ALA A 68 -7.32 -29.86 23.82
CA ALA A 68 -8.64 -29.90 23.21
C ALA A 68 -8.79 -28.85 22.10
N ASP A 69 -7.99 -27.78 22.13
CA ASP A 69 -8.17 -26.64 21.24
C ASP A 69 -7.62 -26.91 19.85
N ALA A 70 -8.29 -26.33 18.86
CA ALA A 70 -7.95 -26.48 17.46
C ALA A 70 -7.65 -25.13 16.81
N PRO A 71 -6.72 -25.04 15.85
CA PRO A 71 -6.52 -23.83 15.06
C PRO A 71 -7.79 -23.34 14.37
N MET A 72 -7.99 -22.03 14.34
CA MET A 72 -9.07 -21.38 13.59
C MET A 72 -8.50 -20.70 12.34
N PRO A 73 -8.56 -21.35 11.16
CA PRO A 73 -8.14 -20.74 9.90
C PRO A 73 -9.15 -19.72 9.39
N GLU A 74 -8.67 -18.76 8.59
CA GLU A 74 -9.48 -17.72 7.94
C GLU A 74 -10.23 -16.79 8.93
N ALA A 75 -9.83 -16.75 10.19
CA ALA A 75 -10.35 -15.79 11.16
C ALA A 75 -9.85 -14.39 10.77
N VAL A 76 -10.77 -13.44 10.58
CA VAL A 76 -10.43 -12.06 10.20
C VAL A 76 -10.07 -11.25 11.43
N LEU A 77 -8.88 -10.65 11.43
CA LEU A 77 -8.37 -9.78 12.49
C LEU A 77 -8.22 -8.36 11.97
N SER A 78 -8.56 -7.39 12.82
CA SER A 78 -8.26 -5.97 12.62
C SER A 78 -7.35 -5.48 13.74
N LEU A 79 -6.24 -4.86 13.38
CA LEU A 79 -5.39 -4.15 14.34
C LEU A 79 -5.88 -2.71 14.43
N LEU A 80 -6.25 -2.30 15.64
CA LEU A 80 -6.69 -0.95 15.94
C LEU A 80 -5.57 -0.17 16.64
N ASP A 81 -5.45 1.12 16.33
CA ASP A 81 -4.67 2.04 17.15
C ASP A 81 -5.47 2.54 18.37
N LYS A 82 -4.85 3.38 19.20
CA LYS A 82 -5.48 3.95 20.41
C LYS A 82 -6.69 4.85 20.15
N THR A 83 -6.96 5.19 18.89
CA THR A 83 -8.11 6.00 18.46
C THR A 83 -9.20 5.14 17.83
N ASP A 84 -9.09 3.82 17.95
CA ASP A 84 -9.97 2.81 17.34
C ASP A 84 -9.93 2.80 15.80
N SER A 85 -8.87 3.34 15.19
CA SER A 85 -8.67 3.31 13.73
C SER A 85 -8.01 2.01 13.29
N VAL A 86 -8.52 1.39 12.22
CA VAL A 86 -7.92 0.18 11.63
C VAL A 86 -6.62 0.53 10.93
N VAL A 87 -5.51 -0.01 11.43
CA VAL A 87 -4.16 0.18 10.85
C VAL A 87 -3.68 -1.04 10.07
N ALA A 88 -4.29 -2.21 10.27
CA ALA A 88 -4.06 -3.41 9.48
C ALA A 88 -5.27 -4.35 9.56
N MET A 89 -5.47 -5.16 8.52
CA MET A 89 -6.46 -6.23 8.49
C MET A 89 -5.85 -7.45 7.80
N THR A 90 -6.07 -8.62 8.38
CA THR A 90 -5.51 -9.89 7.88
C THR A 90 -6.40 -11.05 8.28
N ALA A 91 -6.12 -12.25 7.77
CA ALA A 91 -6.78 -13.48 8.16
C ALA A 91 -5.76 -14.53 8.61
N THR A 92 -6.14 -15.40 9.54
CA THR A 92 -5.28 -16.49 10.01
C THR A 92 -5.05 -17.54 8.93
N ASP A 93 -3.85 -18.10 8.90
CA ASP A 93 -3.49 -19.22 8.03
C ASP A 93 -4.10 -20.56 8.49
N ILE A 94 -3.77 -21.66 7.81
CA ILE A 94 -4.25 -23.01 8.14
C ILE A 94 -3.89 -23.47 9.56
N SER A 95 -2.84 -22.88 10.15
CA SER A 95 -2.38 -23.14 11.51
C SER A 95 -2.99 -22.16 12.53
N GLY A 96 -3.96 -21.33 12.11
CA GLY A 96 -4.59 -20.33 12.94
C GLY A 96 -3.66 -19.14 13.25
N ARG A 97 -2.59 -18.93 12.49
CA ARG A 97 -1.52 -17.96 12.79
C ARG A 97 -1.50 -16.77 11.85
N VAL A 98 -0.95 -15.67 12.35
CA VAL A 98 -0.57 -14.45 11.62
C VAL A 98 0.79 -14.00 12.14
N SER A 99 1.67 -13.52 11.26
CA SER A 99 3.01 -12.99 11.57
C SER A 99 3.39 -11.81 10.70
#